data_AF-A0A963WCH2-F1
#
_entry.id   AF-A0A963WCH2-F1
#
_cell.length_a   1.000
_cell.length_b   1.000
_cell.length_c   1.000
_cell.angle_alpha   90.00
_cell.angle_beta   90.00
_cell.angle_gamma   90.00
#
_symmetry.space_group_name_H-M   'P 1'
#
loop_
_entity.id
_entity.type
_entity.pdbx_description
1 polymer ?
#
loop_
_entity_poly.entity_id
_entity_poly.type
_entity_poly.pdbx_seq_one_letter_code
_entity_poly.pdbx_strand_id
1 'polypeptide(L)'
;GAPFAMVGPRNNRGQREPFMRADEEMALARALGVDRIVEGWLEVYDRAARARGETPDEEGIGTNEYMRSQGGYAVTIECGQHDDPQAIAVAECALYGALALLGLADVPAPPRYTGAAARLRDVVLREAPGDTLAQDWHSFDEVRAGEVIAVRAGGEELRAPYHGRVLFPHPEADVGQELYYLAEPGG
;
A
#
# COMPACT_ATOMS: atom_id res chain seq x y z
N GLY A 1 4.02 -1.24 -12.59
CA GLY A 1 4.24 -0.97 -11.16
C GLY A 1 5.26 -1.95 -10.63
N ALA A 2 6.17 -1.48 -9.78
CA ALA A 2 7.11 -2.37 -9.09
C ALA A 2 6.36 -3.31 -8.13
N PRO A 3 6.83 -4.57 -7.94
CA PRO A 3 6.20 -5.50 -7.02
C PRO A 3 6.26 -5.03 -5.55
N PHE A 4 5.25 -5.38 -4.76
CA PHE A 4 5.22 -5.11 -3.33
C PHE A 4 4.26 -6.03 -2.58
N ALA A 5 4.47 -6.18 -1.28
CA ALA A 5 3.56 -6.89 -0.39
C ALA A 5 2.69 -5.92 0.42
N MET A 6 1.44 -6.30 0.64
CA MET A 6 0.46 -5.56 1.43
C MET A 6 0.28 -6.27 2.77
N VAL A 7 0.46 -5.55 3.87
CA VAL A 7 0.20 -6.04 5.22
C VAL A 7 -0.86 -5.19 5.90
N GLY A 8 -1.48 -5.75 6.94
CA GLY A 8 -2.46 -5.09 7.79
C GLY A 8 -1.82 -4.12 8.78
N PRO A 9 -2.56 -3.75 9.82
CA PRO A 9 -2.13 -2.75 10.79
C PRO A 9 -1.16 -3.38 11.79
N ARG A 10 -0.55 -2.53 12.60
CA ARG A 10 0.16 -2.99 13.80
C ARG A 10 -0.83 -3.59 14.81
N ASN A 11 -0.32 -4.41 15.71
CA ASN A 11 -1.11 -5.02 16.78
C ASN A 11 -1.93 -3.97 17.54
N ASN A 12 -3.25 -4.16 17.60
CA ASN A 12 -4.18 -3.22 18.18
C ASN A 12 -5.48 -3.92 18.63
N ARG A 13 -6.25 -3.23 19.48
CA ARG A 13 -7.58 -3.67 19.95
C ARG A 13 -8.70 -2.72 19.49
N GLY A 14 -8.46 -2.00 18.39
CA GLY A 14 -9.42 -1.06 17.82
C GLY A 14 -10.63 -1.78 17.21
N GLN A 15 -11.65 -1.01 16.85
CA GLN A 15 -12.88 -1.56 16.28
C GLN A 15 -12.80 -1.77 14.76
N ARG A 16 -12.03 -0.94 14.05
CA ARG A 16 -11.97 -0.96 12.58
C ARG A 16 -11.26 -2.20 12.04
N GLU A 17 -10.08 -2.51 12.59
CA GLU A 17 -9.27 -3.66 12.20
C GLU A 17 -8.50 -4.22 13.41
N PRO A 18 -9.18 -4.87 14.36
CA PRO A 18 -8.53 -5.49 15.50
C PRO A 18 -7.57 -6.59 15.03
N PHE A 19 -6.33 -6.54 15.47
CA PHE A 19 -5.31 -7.47 15.01
C PHE A 19 -4.23 -7.71 16.04
N MET A 20 -3.75 -8.96 16.15
CA MET A 20 -2.78 -9.39 17.17
C MET A 20 -1.63 -10.25 16.61
N ARG A 21 -1.50 -10.34 15.29
CA ARG A 21 -0.51 -11.20 14.60
C ARG A 21 0.36 -10.44 13.60
N ALA A 22 0.62 -9.15 13.88
CA ALA A 22 1.39 -8.29 13.00
C ALA A 22 2.82 -8.79 12.77
N ASP A 23 3.44 -9.42 13.78
CA ASP A 23 4.79 -9.96 13.66
C ASP A 23 4.82 -11.16 12.70
N GLU A 24 3.85 -12.07 12.78
CA GLU A 24 3.76 -13.20 11.85
C GLU A 24 3.39 -12.76 10.42
N GLU A 25 2.49 -11.80 10.28
CA GLU A 25 2.13 -11.25 8.98
C GLU A 25 3.30 -10.53 8.31
N MET A 26 4.03 -9.73 9.07
CA MET A 26 5.25 -9.08 8.60
C MET A 26 6.33 -10.10 8.26
N ALA A 27 6.48 -11.18 9.05
CA ALA A 27 7.40 -12.26 8.73
C ALA A 27 7.04 -12.95 7.40
N LEU A 28 5.74 -13.17 7.15
CA LEU A 28 5.25 -13.68 5.86
C LEU A 28 5.58 -12.73 4.72
N ALA A 29 5.22 -11.45 4.83
CA ALA A 29 5.48 -10.46 3.79
C ALA A 29 6.97 -10.33 3.46
N ARG A 30 7.84 -10.33 4.48
CA ARG A 30 9.30 -10.28 4.29
C ARG A 30 9.86 -11.52 3.61
N ALA A 31 9.22 -12.69 3.78
CA ALA A 31 9.66 -13.92 3.16
C ALA A 31 9.31 -14.00 1.66
N LEU A 32 8.43 -13.13 1.14
CA LEU A 32 7.98 -13.20 -0.25
C LEU A 32 9.01 -12.74 -1.29
N GLY A 33 10.17 -12.23 -0.87
CA GLY A 33 11.26 -11.88 -1.77
C GLY A 33 11.12 -10.55 -2.53
N VAL A 34 10.05 -9.79 -2.28
CA VAL A 34 9.90 -8.41 -2.79
C VAL A 34 10.61 -7.39 -1.90
N ASP A 35 11.07 -6.29 -2.47
CA ASP A 35 11.86 -5.25 -1.78
C ASP A 35 11.01 -4.12 -1.16
N ARG A 36 9.68 -4.26 -1.17
CA ARG A 36 8.72 -3.24 -0.72
C ARG A 36 7.57 -3.88 0.02
N ILE A 37 7.19 -3.26 1.12
CA ILE A 37 6.01 -3.63 1.93
C ILE A 37 5.22 -2.36 2.20
N VAL A 38 3.90 -2.43 2.12
CA VAL A 38 2.99 -1.32 2.39
C VAL A 38 1.94 -1.71 3.45
N GLU A 39 1.77 -0.87 4.45
CA GLU A 39 0.79 -1.02 5.55
C GLU A 39 -0.17 0.18 5.64
N GLY A 40 -1.26 0.05 6.41
CA GLY A 40 -2.13 1.18 6.77
C GLY A 40 -3.34 1.43 5.85
N TRP A 41 -3.81 0.40 5.16
CA TRP A 41 -4.85 0.48 4.11
C TRP A 41 -6.21 1.00 4.60
N LEU A 42 -6.83 0.34 5.58
CA LEU A 42 -8.19 0.72 6.00
C LEU A 42 -8.26 2.13 6.61
N GLU A 43 -7.21 2.58 7.31
CA GLU A 43 -7.17 3.94 7.84
C GLU A 43 -7.16 5.00 6.74
N VAL A 44 -6.48 4.73 5.61
CA VAL A 44 -6.43 5.68 4.49
C VAL A 44 -7.72 5.67 3.66
N TYR A 45 -8.39 4.52 3.52
CA TYR A 45 -9.72 4.46 2.91
C TYR A 45 -10.77 5.18 3.75
N ASP A 46 -10.73 5.03 5.07
CA ASP A 46 -11.60 5.80 5.98
C ASP A 46 -11.38 7.32 5.82
N ARG A 47 -10.14 7.76 5.53
CA ARG A 47 -9.83 9.16 5.24
C ARG A 47 -10.40 9.60 3.90
N ALA A 48 -10.28 8.78 2.86
CA ALA A 48 -10.86 9.05 1.54
C ALA A 48 -12.38 9.23 1.61
N ALA A 49 -13.08 8.29 2.26
CA ALA A 49 -14.53 8.38 2.47
C ALA A 49 -14.92 9.67 3.21
N ARG A 50 -14.22 10.03 4.28
CA ARG A 50 -14.49 11.29 5.01
C ARG A 50 -14.22 12.52 4.16
N ALA A 51 -13.20 12.52 3.31
CA ALA A 51 -12.91 13.62 2.39
C ALA A 51 -14.00 13.79 1.33
N ARG A 52 -14.70 12.70 0.94
CA ARG A 52 -15.91 12.73 0.10
C ARG A 52 -17.18 13.16 0.85
N GLY A 53 -17.13 13.29 2.18
CA GLY A 53 -18.31 13.53 3.02
C GLY A 53 -19.14 12.27 3.28
N GLU A 54 -18.54 11.10 3.09
CA GLU A 54 -19.16 9.79 3.30
C GLU A 54 -18.84 9.23 4.69
N THR A 55 -19.62 8.25 5.12
CA THR A 55 -19.29 7.46 6.31
C THR A 55 -18.43 6.28 5.89
N PRO A 56 -17.28 6.02 6.54
CA PRO A 56 -16.48 4.84 6.22
C PRO A 56 -17.30 3.56 6.31
N ASP A 57 -17.20 2.72 5.28
CA ASP A 57 -17.98 1.50 5.12
C ASP A 57 -17.07 0.25 5.04
N GLU A 58 -17.52 -0.81 4.35
CA GLU A 58 -16.71 -2.03 4.15
C GLU A 58 -15.72 -1.91 2.98
N GLU A 59 -15.52 -0.72 2.39
CA GLU A 59 -14.49 -0.47 1.38
C GLU A 59 -13.11 -0.89 1.91
N GLY A 60 -12.41 -1.66 1.08
CA GLY A 60 -11.11 -2.26 1.42
C GLY A 60 -11.17 -3.53 2.27
N ILE A 61 -12.34 -3.98 2.73
CA ILE A 61 -12.47 -5.29 3.40
C ILE A 61 -12.48 -6.39 2.35
N GLY A 62 -11.34 -7.06 2.18
CA GLY A 62 -11.17 -8.19 1.28
C GLY A 62 -10.81 -9.48 2.00
N THR A 63 -10.13 -10.37 1.27
CA THR A 63 -9.69 -11.67 1.78
C THR A 63 -8.72 -11.53 2.96
N ASN A 64 -7.87 -10.51 2.96
CA ASN A 64 -6.89 -10.31 4.02
C ASN A 64 -7.57 -9.91 5.33
N GLU A 65 -8.43 -8.91 5.26
CA GLU A 65 -9.17 -8.35 6.40
C GLU A 65 -10.12 -9.42 6.96
N TYR A 66 -10.76 -10.20 6.09
CA TYR A 66 -11.54 -11.36 6.51
C TYR A 66 -10.67 -12.37 7.26
N MET A 67 -9.51 -12.77 6.73
CA MET A 67 -8.61 -13.71 7.40
C MET A 67 -8.15 -13.20 8.78
N ARG A 68 -7.82 -11.90 8.89
CA ARG A 68 -7.48 -11.25 10.18
C ARG A 68 -8.66 -11.31 11.15
N SER A 69 -9.89 -11.05 10.68
CA SER A 69 -11.10 -11.10 11.52
C SER A 69 -11.36 -12.49 12.11
N GLN A 70 -10.89 -13.55 11.43
CA GLN A 70 -10.98 -14.94 11.90
C GLN A 70 -9.80 -15.36 12.80
N GLY A 71 -8.92 -14.44 13.19
CA GLY A 71 -7.73 -14.72 14.00
C GLY A 71 -6.50 -15.21 13.21
N GLY A 72 -6.59 -15.21 11.88
CA GLY A 72 -5.49 -15.48 10.98
C GLY A 72 -4.62 -14.26 10.68
N TYR A 73 -3.69 -14.43 9.75
CA TYR A 73 -2.94 -13.35 9.10
C TYR A 73 -2.84 -13.66 7.61
N ALA A 74 -2.72 -12.63 6.78
CA ALA A 74 -2.68 -12.78 5.33
C ALA A 74 -1.93 -11.63 4.68
N VAL A 75 -1.30 -11.93 3.54
CA VAL A 75 -0.54 -10.97 2.75
C VAL A 75 -1.02 -11.05 1.32
N THR A 76 -1.32 -9.91 0.72
CA THR A 76 -1.45 -9.79 -0.74
C THR A 76 -0.10 -9.40 -1.31
N ILE A 77 0.29 -10.03 -2.41
CA ILE A 77 1.44 -9.60 -3.20
C ILE A 77 0.97 -9.07 -4.55
N GLU A 78 1.36 -7.85 -4.86
CA GLU A 78 1.30 -7.31 -6.21
C GLU A 78 2.59 -7.72 -6.93
N CYS A 79 2.48 -8.62 -7.90
CA CYS A 79 3.66 -9.23 -8.55
C CYS A 79 4.24 -8.39 -9.70
N GLY A 80 3.55 -7.31 -10.10
CA GLY A 80 3.92 -6.50 -11.26
C GLY A 80 2.70 -6.09 -12.09
N GLN A 81 2.92 -5.62 -13.31
CA GLN A 81 1.81 -5.41 -14.25
C GLN A 81 1.34 -6.74 -14.84
N HIS A 82 0.07 -6.80 -15.26
CA HIS A 82 -0.52 -8.02 -15.82
C HIS A 82 0.19 -8.53 -17.08
N ASP A 83 0.79 -7.64 -17.87
CA ASP A 83 1.50 -7.95 -19.11
C ASP A 83 3.01 -8.11 -18.91
N ASP A 84 3.52 -7.92 -17.69
CA ASP A 84 4.93 -8.10 -17.38
C ASP A 84 5.25 -9.60 -17.22
N PRO A 85 6.04 -10.21 -18.14
CA PRO A 85 6.41 -11.61 -18.02
C PRO A 85 7.22 -11.91 -16.75
N GLN A 86 7.88 -10.90 -16.15
CA GLN A 86 8.62 -11.08 -14.89
C GLN A 86 7.68 -11.30 -13.69
N ALA A 87 6.40 -10.88 -13.78
CA ALA A 87 5.45 -11.05 -12.69
C ALA A 87 5.25 -12.54 -12.32
N ILE A 88 5.41 -13.45 -13.29
CA ILE A 88 5.35 -14.90 -13.06
C ILE A 88 6.51 -15.34 -12.14
N ALA A 89 7.72 -14.87 -12.42
CA ALA A 89 8.90 -15.21 -11.62
C ALA A 89 8.81 -14.62 -10.21
N VAL A 90 8.24 -13.41 -10.08
CA VAL A 90 7.95 -12.79 -8.78
C VAL A 90 6.95 -13.63 -7.98
N ALA A 91 5.86 -14.07 -8.62
CA ALA A 91 4.85 -14.92 -7.97
C ALA A 91 5.42 -16.27 -7.53
N GLU A 92 6.25 -16.92 -8.36
CA GLU A 92 6.92 -18.17 -8.01
C GLU A 92 7.87 -18.00 -6.82
N CYS A 93 8.67 -16.93 -6.83
CA CYS A 93 9.57 -16.57 -5.74
C CYS A 93 8.81 -16.38 -4.41
N ALA A 94 7.70 -15.64 -4.46
CA ALA A 94 6.84 -15.41 -3.31
C ALA A 94 6.21 -16.71 -2.78
N LEU A 95 5.79 -17.60 -3.67
CA LEU A 95 5.27 -18.91 -3.31
C LEU A 95 6.34 -19.74 -2.57
N TYR A 96 7.58 -19.82 -3.07
CA TYR A 96 8.65 -20.52 -2.38
C TYR A 96 8.97 -19.89 -1.01
N GLY A 97 8.96 -18.56 -0.93
CA GLY A 97 9.11 -17.84 0.33
C GLY A 97 8.06 -18.21 1.37
N ALA A 98 6.79 -18.21 0.98
CA ALA A 98 5.68 -18.57 1.85
C ALA A 98 5.74 -20.05 2.27
N LEU A 99 5.93 -20.97 1.33
CA LEU A 99 6.00 -22.42 1.61
C LEU A 99 7.16 -22.77 2.55
N ALA A 100 8.34 -22.18 2.32
CA ALA A 100 9.51 -22.40 3.16
C ALA A 100 9.32 -21.81 4.57
N LEU A 101 8.78 -20.59 4.68
CA LEU A 101 8.52 -19.97 6.00
C LEU A 101 7.53 -20.79 6.82
N LEU A 102 6.47 -21.30 6.19
CA LEU A 102 5.41 -22.07 6.84
C LEU A 102 5.80 -23.55 7.07
N GLY A 103 6.97 -23.99 6.58
CA GLY A 103 7.42 -25.37 6.71
C GLY A 103 6.58 -26.37 5.91
N LEU A 104 5.95 -25.92 4.82
CA LEU A 104 5.05 -26.73 3.99
C LEU A 104 5.78 -27.50 2.89
N ALA A 105 6.96 -27.02 2.47
CA ALA A 105 7.78 -27.69 1.46
C ALA A 105 9.27 -27.34 1.63
N ASP A 106 10.13 -28.26 1.18
CA ASP A 106 11.57 -28.01 1.02
C ASP A 106 11.81 -27.39 -0.36
N VAL A 107 11.90 -26.05 -0.40
CA VAL A 107 11.98 -25.24 -1.62
C VAL A 107 13.02 -24.13 -1.44
N PRO A 108 13.63 -23.59 -2.52
CA PRO A 108 14.64 -22.55 -2.40
C PRO A 108 14.01 -21.22 -1.97
N ALA A 109 14.08 -20.92 -0.67
CA ALA A 109 13.57 -19.67 -0.11
C ALA A 109 14.34 -18.45 -0.63
N PRO A 110 13.66 -17.37 -1.06
CA PRO A 110 14.33 -16.14 -1.46
C PRO A 110 14.88 -15.36 -0.26
N PRO A 111 15.77 -14.39 -0.50
CA PRO A 111 16.22 -13.46 0.53
C PRO A 111 15.03 -12.72 1.17
N ARG A 112 15.07 -12.57 2.48
CA ARG A 112 14.03 -11.83 3.21
C ARG A 112 14.26 -10.33 3.10
N TYR A 113 13.20 -9.57 2.89
CA TYR A 113 13.28 -8.10 2.95
C TYR A 113 13.50 -7.61 4.38
N THR A 114 14.49 -6.76 4.57
CA THR A 114 14.91 -6.23 5.89
C THR A 114 14.62 -4.75 6.05
N GLY A 115 14.23 -4.05 4.98
CA GLY A 115 13.87 -2.65 5.05
C GLY A 115 12.54 -2.41 5.76
N ALA A 116 12.20 -1.14 5.93
CA ALA A 116 10.96 -0.76 6.57
C ALA A 116 9.76 -0.84 5.62
N ALA A 117 8.57 -1.08 6.18
CA ALA A 117 7.32 -1.00 5.43
C ALA A 117 6.89 0.47 5.28
N ALA A 118 6.47 0.88 4.09
CA ALA A 118 5.87 2.19 3.88
C ALA A 118 4.47 2.20 4.49
N ARG A 119 4.14 3.20 5.32
CA ARG A 119 2.81 3.30 5.92
C ARG A 119 1.99 4.35 5.19
N LEU A 120 0.90 3.93 4.56
CA LEU A 120 -0.10 4.85 4.01
C LEU A 120 -0.66 5.73 5.12
N ARG A 121 -0.71 7.03 4.88
CA ARG A 121 -1.17 8.04 5.84
C ARG A 121 -2.18 8.99 5.26
N ASP A 122 -1.93 9.45 4.05
CA ASP A 122 -2.75 10.46 3.42
C ASP A 122 -3.17 10.01 2.02
N VAL A 123 -4.28 10.58 1.60
CA VAL A 123 -4.90 10.40 0.30
C VAL A 123 -5.37 11.77 -0.14
N VAL A 124 -5.10 12.08 -1.40
CA VAL A 124 -5.56 13.30 -2.03
C VAL A 124 -6.54 12.91 -3.11
N LEU A 125 -7.75 13.42 -3.02
CA LEU A 125 -8.78 13.22 -4.04
C LEU A 125 -8.62 14.26 -5.14
N ARG A 126 -8.98 13.88 -6.37
CA ARG A 126 -9.17 14.84 -7.46
C ARG A 126 -10.42 15.66 -7.17
N GLU A 127 -10.29 16.97 -7.00
CA GLU A 127 -11.42 17.85 -6.67
C GLU A 127 -12.01 18.50 -7.90
N ALA A 128 -11.21 18.69 -8.95
CA ALA A 128 -11.65 19.26 -10.21
C ALA A 128 -10.98 18.60 -11.43
N PRO A 129 -11.60 18.67 -12.62
CA PRO A 129 -10.98 18.16 -13.85
C PRO A 129 -9.65 18.85 -14.19
N GLY A 130 -9.42 20.07 -13.71
CA GLY A 130 -8.16 20.79 -13.92
C GLY A 130 -7.04 20.44 -12.93
N ASP A 131 -7.29 19.59 -11.94
CA ASP A 131 -6.24 19.12 -11.03
C ASP A 131 -5.26 18.22 -11.81
N THR A 132 -3.96 18.47 -11.64
CA THR A 132 -2.89 17.76 -12.37
C THR A 132 -1.76 17.36 -11.43
N LEU A 133 -1.13 16.21 -11.69
CA LEU A 133 0.14 15.88 -11.05
C LEU A 133 1.24 16.81 -11.57
N ALA A 134 2.15 17.24 -10.69
CA ALA A 134 3.21 18.19 -11.04
C ALA A 134 4.28 17.57 -11.96
N GLN A 135 4.37 16.24 -11.97
CA GLN A 135 5.22 15.46 -12.87
C GLN A 135 4.66 14.03 -13.02
N ASP A 136 5.31 13.23 -13.86
CA ASP A 136 4.99 11.83 -14.09
C ASP A 136 5.47 10.95 -12.91
N TRP A 137 4.75 11.07 -11.78
CA TRP A 137 5.03 10.29 -10.59
C TRP A 137 4.76 8.80 -10.84
N HIS A 138 5.62 7.96 -10.27
CA HIS A 138 5.44 6.52 -10.21
C HIS A 138 5.25 6.08 -8.75
N SER A 139 4.54 4.97 -8.54
CA SER A 139 4.45 4.40 -7.19
C SER A 139 5.83 4.14 -6.61
N PHE A 140 6.01 4.57 -5.36
CA PHE A 140 7.25 4.57 -4.58
C PHE A 140 8.27 5.65 -4.91
N ASP A 141 7.98 6.59 -5.81
CA ASP A 141 8.83 7.78 -5.98
C ASP A 141 8.94 8.55 -4.67
N GLU A 142 10.16 8.97 -4.35
CA GLU A 142 10.46 9.73 -3.13
C GLU A 142 10.01 11.17 -3.26
N VAL A 143 9.49 11.71 -2.18
CA VAL A 143 9.10 13.12 -2.10
C VAL A 143 9.62 13.73 -0.81
N ARG A 144 10.15 14.95 -0.89
CA ARG A 144 10.62 15.71 0.27
C ARG A 144 9.49 16.58 0.83
N ALA A 145 9.53 16.83 2.14
CA ALA A 145 8.64 17.79 2.76
C ALA A 145 8.71 19.15 2.02
N GLY A 146 7.55 19.69 1.64
CA GLY A 146 7.40 20.92 0.87
C GLY A 146 7.50 20.77 -0.65
N GLU A 147 7.85 19.61 -1.19
CA GLU A 147 7.89 19.36 -2.64
C GLU A 147 6.48 19.31 -3.24
N VAL A 148 6.29 19.90 -4.42
CA VAL A 148 4.98 19.95 -5.09
C VAL A 148 4.69 18.59 -5.71
N ILE A 149 3.60 17.94 -5.30
CA ILE A 149 3.15 16.67 -5.85
C ILE A 149 2.13 16.89 -6.97
N ALA A 150 1.21 17.83 -6.76
CA ALA A 150 0.13 18.15 -7.69
C ALA A 150 -0.24 19.64 -7.64
N VAL A 151 -1.00 20.10 -8.63
CA VAL A 151 -1.51 21.47 -8.72
C VAL A 151 -3.02 21.40 -8.93
N ARG A 152 -3.78 22.13 -8.11
CA ARG A 152 -5.23 22.27 -8.25
C ARG A 152 -5.57 23.05 -9.51
N ALA A 153 -6.79 22.89 -10.02
CA ALA A 153 -7.30 23.65 -11.17
C ALA A 153 -7.19 25.19 -10.98
N GLY A 154 -7.25 25.68 -9.73
CA GLY A 154 -7.07 27.10 -9.40
C GLY A 154 -5.62 27.58 -9.34
N GLY A 155 -4.64 26.70 -9.57
CA GLY A 155 -3.20 27.00 -9.49
C GLY A 155 -2.58 26.83 -8.10
N GLU A 156 -3.35 26.40 -7.09
CA GLU A 156 -2.81 26.06 -5.77
C GLU A 156 -1.93 24.82 -5.84
N GLU A 157 -0.73 24.89 -5.26
CA GLU A 157 0.20 23.78 -5.20
C GLU A 157 -0.09 22.87 -4.00
N LEU A 158 -0.27 21.59 -4.26
CA LEU A 158 -0.36 20.54 -3.24
C LEU A 158 1.04 20.03 -2.94
N ARG A 159 1.57 20.48 -1.80
CA ARG A 159 2.93 20.17 -1.35
C ARG A 159 2.94 19.03 -0.33
N ALA A 160 3.96 18.18 -0.40
CA ALA A 160 4.11 17.07 0.53
C ALA A 160 4.26 17.57 1.98
N PRO A 161 3.39 17.16 2.93
CA PRO A 161 3.48 17.59 4.32
C PRO A 161 4.71 17.03 5.06
N TYR A 162 5.26 15.92 4.58
CA TYR A 162 6.45 15.26 5.14
C TYR A 162 7.26 14.58 4.04
N HIS A 163 8.48 14.16 4.38
CA HIS A 163 9.27 13.29 3.52
C HIS A 163 8.66 11.89 3.48
N GLY A 164 8.42 11.36 2.29
CA GLY A 164 7.73 10.09 2.11
C GLY A 164 7.81 9.55 0.69
N ARG A 165 6.79 8.78 0.31
CA ARG A 165 6.65 8.23 -1.04
C ARG A 165 5.25 8.44 -1.59
N VAL A 166 5.15 8.77 -2.88
CA VAL A 166 3.88 8.80 -3.62
C VAL A 166 3.48 7.36 -3.97
N LEU A 167 2.22 6.99 -3.77
CA LEU A 167 1.68 5.68 -4.14
C LEU A 167 0.43 5.84 -5.00
N PHE A 168 0.30 4.95 -5.98
CA PHE A 168 -0.81 4.88 -6.94
C PHE A 168 -1.21 6.25 -7.52
N PRO A 169 -0.26 6.99 -8.11
CA PRO A 169 -0.60 8.22 -8.83
C PRO A 169 -1.55 7.88 -9.98
N HIS A 170 -2.66 8.59 -10.06
CA HIS A 170 -3.74 8.34 -11.02
C HIS A 170 -4.13 9.65 -11.73
N PRO A 171 -3.35 10.11 -12.72
CA PRO A 171 -3.57 11.39 -13.39
C PRO A 171 -4.95 11.51 -14.06
N GLU A 172 -5.53 10.37 -14.46
CA GLU A 172 -6.84 10.29 -15.11
C GLU A 172 -8.00 9.99 -14.14
N ALA A 173 -7.77 10.03 -12.82
CA ALA A 173 -8.80 9.75 -11.81
C ALA A 173 -10.06 10.60 -12.01
N ASP A 174 -11.26 10.06 -11.84
CA ASP A 174 -12.46 10.91 -11.88
C ASP A 174 -12.51 11.87 -10.67
N VAL A 175 -13.30 12.96 -10.78
CA VAL A 175 -13.52 13.86 -9.64
C VAL A 175 -14.14 13.07 -8.47
N GLY A 176 -13.56 13.23 -7.28
CA GLY A 176 -13.91 12.49 -6.07
C GLY A 176 -13.12 11.19 -5.89
N GLN A 177 -12.38 10.73 -6.89
CA GLN A 177 -11.50 9.56 -6.79
C GLN A 177 -10.10 9.96 -6.35
N GLU A 178 -9.33 8.99 -5.86
CA GLU A 178 -7.98 9.18 -5.37
C GLU A 178 -7.04 9.57 -6.51
N LEU A 179 -6.44 10.76 -6.39
CA LEU A 179 -5.42 11.26 -7.32
C LEU A 179 -4.05 10.67 -6.98
N TYR A 180 -3.73 10.55 -5.68
CA TYR A 180 -2.56 9.83 -5.17
C TYR A 180 -2.69 9.57 -3.68
N TYR A 181 -1.88 8.63 -3.20
CA TYR A 181 -1.64 8.39 -1.79
C TYR A 181 -0.24 8.84 -1.38
N LEU A 182 -0.06 9.19 -0.11
CA LEU A 182 1.23 9.49 0.48
C LEU A 182 1.51 8.54 1.63
N ALA A 183 2.71 7.95 1.62
CA ALA A 183 3.18 7.06 2.66
C ALA A 183 4.40 7.62 3.39
N GLU A 184 4.42 7.46 4.70
CA GLU A 184 5.60 7.68 5.53
C GLU A 184 6.59 6.52 5.32
N PRO A 185 7.92 6.79 5.36
CA PRO A 185 8.90 5.72 5.51
C PRO A 185 8.63 5.01 6.84
N GLY A 186 8.59 3.68 6.84
CA GLY A 186 8.48 2.94 8.09
C GLY A 186 9.67 3.24 9.00
N GLY A 187 9.37 3.53 10.27
CA GLY A 187 10.33 3.54 11.37
C GLY A 187 10.39 2.20 12.06
#